data_AF-A0A5C7H5W7-F1
#
_entry.id   AF-A0A5C7H5W7-F1
#
_cell.length_a   1.000
_cell.length_b   1.000
_cell.length_c   1.000
_cell.angle_alpha   90.00
_cell.angle_beta   90.00
_cell.angle_gamma   90.00
#
_symmetry.space_group_name_H-M   'P 1'
#
loop_
_entity.id
_entity.type
_entity.pdbx_description
1 polymer ?
#
loop_
_entity_poly.entity_id
_entity_poly.type
_entity_poly.pdbx_seq_one_letter_code
_entity_poly.pdbx_strand_id
1 'polypeptide(L)'
;MLEMALGIIILNLSDNVLRQVNDGKTACDVCKKLERLYLTKSLTNKIYLKERLFAFKMNASKGLGQNLDDFKKMTIELANASIDEKLSDENEAIILQNSLPDSFKDVKAPIKYSRTYLLLKDYISALKSKDLELKMEKKDSGENLFVRGR
;
A
#
# COMPACT_ATOMS: atom_id res chain seq x y z
N MET A 1 27.57 13.98 10.26
CA MET A 1 26.49 13.15 9.66
C MET A 1 25.13 13.42 10.33
N LEU A 2 25.03 13.41 11.67
CA LEU A 2 23.79 13.71 12.39
C LEU A 2 23.30 15.17 12.27
N GLU A 3 24.22 16.14 12.19
CA GLU A 3 23.88 17.55 12.00
C GLU A 3 23.27 17.85 10.62
N MET A 4 23.73 17.14 9.58
CA MET A 4 23.17 17.26 8.22
C MET A 4 21.71 16.79 8.17
N ALA A 5 21.37 15.71 8.88
CA ALA A 5 20.00 15.20 8.91
C ALA A 5 19.04 16.21 9.57
N LEU A 6 19.46 16.84 10.67
CA LEU A 6 18.66 17.89 11.33
C LEU A 6 18.44 19.09 10.41
N GLY A 7 19.51 19.57 9.75
CA GLY A 7 19.42 20.67 8.80
C GLY A 7 18.47 20.37 7.64
N ILE A 8 18.54 19.18 7.05
CA ILE A 8 17.65 18.75 5.97
C ILE A 8 16.20 18.73 6.44
N ILE A 9 15.91 18.18 7.63
CA ILE A 9 14.55 18.15 8.17
C ILE A 9 14.01 19.57 8.34
N ILE A 10 14.76 20.45 9.01
CA ILE A 10 14.36 21.84 9.28
C ILE A 10 14.07 22.59 7.97
N LEU A 11 14.92 22.45 6.96
CA LEU A 11 14.75 23.12 5.66
C LEU A 11 13.49 22.68 4.89
N ASN A 12 12.92 21.52 5.21
CA ASN A 12 11.73 20.98 4.56
C ASN A 12 10.44 21.19 5.38
N LEU A 13 10.50 21.90 6.51
CA LEU A 13 9.33 22.22 7.32
C LEU A 13 8.85 23.65 7.04
N SER A 14 7.54 23.86 7.04
CA SER A 14 6.95 25.19 6.96
C SER A 14 7.07 25.95 8.30
N ASP A 15 7.07 27.28 8.26
CA ASP A 15 7.29 28.15 9.43
C ASP A 15 6.38 27.85 10.63
N ASN A 16 5.13 27.48 10.37
CA ASN A 16 4.17 27.10 11.41
C ASN A 16 4.57 25.79 12.13
N VAL A 17 5.22 24.86 11.43
CA VAL A 17 5.72 23.60 12.00
C VAL A 17 7.05 23.83 12.72
N LEU A 18 7.93 24.68 12.17
CA LEU A 18 9.20 25.06 12.79
C LEU A 18 9.01 25.63 14.20
N ARG A 19 8.02 26.51 14.39
CA ARG A 19 7.66 27.05 15.72
C ARG A 19 7.29 25.96 16.72
N GLN A 20 6.72 24.86 16.24
CA GLN A 20 6.34 23.74 17.11
C GLN A 20 7.50 22.80 17.42
N VAL A 21 8.58 22.78 16.63
CA VAL A 21 9.72 21.84 16.81
C VAL A 21 11.04 22.51 17.24
N ASN A 22 11.02 23.82 17.50
CA ASN A 22 12.21 24.65 17.78
C ASN A 22 13.03 24.24 19.02
N ASP A 23 12.49 23.41 19.91
CA ASP A 23 13.16 22.86 21.08
C ASP A 23 13.97 21.58 20.79
N GLY A 24 13.81 20.98 19.61
CA GLY A 24 14.54 19.77 19.21
C GLY A 24 15.99 20.09 18.84
N LYS A 25 16.94 19.49 19.56
CA LYS A 25 18.40 19.70 19.34
C LYS A 25 19.01 18.66 18.41
N THR A 26 18.29 17.58 18.12
CA THR A 26 18.75 16.49 17.25
C THR A 26 17.67 16.15 16.23
N ALA A 27 18.07 15.55 15.11
CA ALA A 27 17.13 15.01 14.11
C ALA A 27 16.12 14.05 14.75
N CYS A 28 16.56 13.23 15.71
CA CYS A 28 15.70 12.30 16.45
C CYS A 28 14.65 13.04 17.28
N ASP A 29 15.03 14.12 17.98
CA ASP A 29 14.10 14.89 18.81
C ASP A 29 13.02 15.57 17.97
N VAL A 30 13.42 16.17 16.84
CA VAL A 30 12.50 16.80 15.89
C VAL A 30 11.56 15.75 15.30
N CYS A 31 12.06 14.59 14.86
CA CYS A 31 11.22 13.49 14.38
C CYS A 31 10.22 13.03 15.43
N LYS A 32 10.65 12.73 16.67
CA LYS A 32 9.75 12.33 17.76
C LYS A 32 8.70 13.39 18.11
N LYS A 33 9.02 14.66 17.90
CA LYS A 33 8.06 15.75 18.14
C LYS A 33 7.05 15.85 17.00
N LEU A 34 7.49 15.77 15.76
CA LEU A 34 6.60 15.66 14.59
C LEU A 34 5.67 14.44 14.72
N GLU A 35 6.19 13.30 15.15
CA GLU A 35 5.37 12.12 15.44
C GLU A 35 4.30 12.41 16.48
N ARG A 36 4.63 13.08 17.59
CA ARG A 36 3.64 13.44 18.62
C ARG A 36 2.59 14.45 18.13
N LEU A 37 2.98 15.39 17.27
CA LEU A 37 2.10 16.43 16.76
C LEU A 37 1.16 15.93 15.67
N TYR A 38 1.65 15.03 14.81
CA TYR A 38 0.96 14.66 13.57
C TYR A 38 0.57 13.18 13.49
N LEU A 39 1.20 12.27 14.23
CA LEU A 39 0.75 10.88 14.31
C LEU A 39 -0.25 10.73 15.46
N THR A 40 -1.52 10.67 15.09
CA THR A 40 -2.61 10.46 16.05
C THR A 40 -2.69 8.98 16.44
N LYS A 41 -2.26 8.65 17.67
CA LYS A 41 -2.35 7.30 18.25
C LYS A 41 -3.65 7.08 19.04
N SER A 42 -4.77 7.63 18.58
CA SER A 42 -6.06 7.46 19.25
C SER A 42 -6.72 6.13 18.87
N LEU A 43 -7.47 5.53 19.80
CA LEU A 43 -8.25 4.31 19.54
C LEU A 43 -9.24 4.51 18.38
N THR A 44 -9.87 5.69 18.29
CA THR A 44 -10.79 6.03 17.20
C THR A 44 -10.09 6.06 15.85
N ASN A 45 -8.91 6.69 15.75
CA ASN A 45 -8.14 6.72 14.49
C ASN A 45 -7.70 5.31 14.09
N LYS A 46 -7.28 4.50 15.07
CA LYS A 46 -6.92 3.11 14.85
C LYS A 46 -8.09 2.27 14.30
N ILE A 47 -9.28 2.39 14.90
CA ILE A 47 -10.49 1.70 14.43
C ILE A 47 -10.81 2.11 13.00
N TYR A 48 -10.83 3.42 12.72
CA TYR A 48 -11.08 3.95 11.39
C TYR A 48 -10.10 3.41 10.32
N LEU A 49 -8.80 3.36 10.63
CA LEU A 49 -7.79 2.82 9.72
C LEU A 49 -8.00 1.32 9.47
N LYS A 50 -8.34 0.54 10.50
CA LYS A 50 -8.68 -0.88 10.34
C LYS A 50 -9.92 -1.08 9.46
N GLU A 51 -11.00 -0.34 9.73
CA GLU A 51 -12.23 -0.42 8.94
C GLU A 51 -11.97 -0.15 7.46
N ARG A 52 -11.22 0.93 7.16
CA ARG A 52 -10.84 1.26 5.79
C ARG A 52 -9.98 0.19 5.13
N LEU A 53 -9.02 -0.36 5.86
CA LEU A 53 -8.11 -1.37 5.31
C LEU A 53 -8.84 -2.69 5.04
N PHE A 54 -9.69 -3.16 5.96
CA PHE A 54 -10.47 -4.38 5.75
C PHE A 54 -11.56 -4.21 4.67
N ALA A 55 -12.06 -3.00 4.48
CA ALA A 55 -12.99 -2.65 3.41
C ALA A 55 -12.30 -2.35 2.07
N PHE A 56 -10.97 -2.46 1.97
CA PHE A 56 -10.24 -2.10 0.76
C PHE A 56 -10.70 -2.91 -0.46
N LYS A 57 -10.93 -2.19 -1.56
CA LYS A 57 -11.22 -2.73 -2.89
C LYS A 57 -10.31 -2.06 -3.90
N MET A 58 -9.73 -2.86 -4.79
CA MET A 58 -8.95 -2.33 -5.90
C MET A 58 -9.86 -1.56 -6.84
N ASN A 59 -9.41 -0.37 -7.24
CA ASN A 59 -10.10 0.43 -8.23
C ASN A 59 -9.79 -0.11 -9.62
N ALA A 60 -10.82 -0.56 -10.34
CA ALA A 60 -10.72 -1.10 -11.70
C ALA A 60 -10.23 -0.06 -12.73
N SER A 61 -10.35 1.25 -12.46
CA SER A 61 -9.79 2.29 -13.33
C SER A 61 -8.29 2.51 -13.15
N LYS A 62 -7.69 1.98 -12.07
CA LYS A 62 -6.25 2.05 -11.80
C LYS A 62 -5.55 0.77 -12.22
N GLY A 63 -4.29 0.90 -12.63
CA GLY A 63 -3.43 -0.27 -12.84
C GLY A 63 -3.14 -1.02 -11.54
N LEU A 64 -2.79 -2.31 -11.64
CA LEU A 64 -2.45 -3.14 -10.48
C LEU A 64 -1.36 -2.49 -9.59
N GLY A 65 -0.31 -1.93 -10.20
CA GLY A 65 0.77 -1.27 -9.45
C GLY A 65 0.28 -0.13 -8.56
N GLN A 66 -0.57 0.75 -9.09
CA GLN A 66 -1.13 1.87 -8.31
C GLN A 66 -2.04 1.39 -7.18
N ASN A 67 -2.84 0.35 -7.41
CA ASN A 67 -3.67 -0.27 -6.36
C ASN A 67 -2.80 -0.90 -5.25
N LEU A 68 -1.67 -1.52 -5.59
CA LEU A 68 -0.73 -2.07 -4.61
C LEU A 68 -0.02 -0.96 -3.81
N ASP A 69 0.29 0.17 -4.44
CA ASP A 69 0.87 1.32 -3.75
C ASP A 69 -0.13 1.95 -2.76
N ASP A 70 -1.39 2.11 -3.16
CA ASP A 70 -2.48 2.56 -2.29
C ASP A 70 -2.64 1.61 -1.08
N PHE A 71 -2.62 0.30 -1.32
CA PHE A 71 -2.69 -0.71 -0.27
C PHE A 71 -1.52 -0.59 0.71
N LYS A 72 -0.28 -0.51 0.20
CA LYS A 72 0.93 -0.36 1.01
C LYS A 72 0.93 0.92 1.83
N LYS A 73 0.40 2.01 1.29
CA LYS A 73 0.25 3.26 2.03
C LYS A 73 -0.67 3.07 3.25
N MET A 74 -1.80 2.39 3.09
CA MET A 74 -2.71 2.14 4.22
C MET A 74 -2.12 1.20 5.27
N THR A 75 -1.35 0.17 4.88
CA THR A 75 -0.69 -0.71 5.86
C THR A 75 0.38 0.03 6.66
N ILE A 76 1.12 0.96 6.02
CA ILE A 76 2.06 1.87 6.71
C ILE A 76 1.33 2.83 7.64
N GLU A 77 0.21 3.43 7.21
CA GLU A 77 -0.61 4.32 8.04
C GLU A 77 -1.11 3.59 9.31
N LEU A 78 -1.60 2.35 9.16
CA LEU A 78 -2.04 1.53 10.29
C LEU A 78 -0.88 1.17 11.23
N ALA A 79 0.27 0.76 10.69
CA ALA A 79 1.46 0.45 11.48
C ALA A 79 1.98 1.68 12.25
N ASN A 80 1.94 2.87 11.65
CA ASN A 80 2.35 4.10 12.32
C ASN A 80 1.37 4.52 13.43
N ALA A 81 0.08 4.17 13.29
CA ALA A 81 -0.94 4.45 14.29
C ALA A 81 -0.89 3.50 15.50
N SER A 82 -0.20 2.35 15.40
CA SER A 82 -0.10 1.35 16.47
C SER A 82 1.32 0.82 16.63
N ILE A 83 1.95 1.09 17.77
CA ILE A 83 3.37 0.75 18.05
C ILE A 83 3.67 -0.76 17.90
N ASP A 84 2.66 -1.64 18.08
CA ASP A 84 2.86 -3.10 18.13
C ASP A 84 1.91 -3.89 17.22
N GLU A 85 1.25 -3.26 16.25
CA GLU A 85 0.13 -3.90 15.52
C GLU A 85 0.32 -3.90 14.00
N LYS A 86 1.50 -4.32 13.55
CA LYS A 86 1.72 -4.63 12.14
C LYS A 86 0.88 -5.87 11.76
N LEU A 87 0.24 -5.81 10.60
CA LEU A 87 -0.42 -6.99 10.02
C LEU A 87 0.63 -8.05 9.67
N SER A 88 0.26 -9.32 9.87
CA SER A 88 1.03 -10.43 9.33
C SER A 88 0.92 -10.44 7.81
N ASP A 89 1.94 -10.94 7.14
CA ASP A 89 1.94 -11.16 5.68
C ASP A 89 0.71 -11.96 5.22
N GLU A 90 0.26 -12.92 6.03
CA GLU A 90 -0.96 -13.70 5.79
C GLU A 90 -2.22 -12.82 5.76
N ASN A 91 -2.40 -11.97 6.76
CA ASN A 91 -3.55 -11.08 6.81
C ASN A 91 -3.52 -10.04 5.68
N GLU A 92 -2.34 -9.52 5.33
CA GLU A 92 -2.19 -8.63 4.18
C GLU A 92 -2.56 -9.34 2.87
N ALA A 93 -2.14 -10.59 2.69
CA ALA A 93 -2.49 -11.40 1.52
C ALA A 93 -4.01 -11.68 1.45
N ILE A 94 -4.65 -11.99 2.57
CA ILE A 94 -6.11 -12.20 2.65
C ILE A 94 -6.86 -10.93 2.25
N ILE A 95 -6.44 -9.76 2.74
CA ILE A 95 -7.09 -8.49 2.38
C ILE A 95 -6.92 -8.20 0.90
N LEU A 96 -5.70 -8.35 0.35
CA LEU A 96 -5.45 -8.17 -1.08
C LEU A 96 -6.32 -9.10 -1.93
N GLN A 97 -6.40 -10.38 -1.58
CA GLN A 97 -7.24 -11.36 -2.25
C GLN A 97 -8.72 -10.93 -2.28
N ASN A 98 -9.23 -10.44 -1.17
CA ASN A 98 -10.61 -9.96 -1.06
C ASN A 98 -10.83 -8.62 -1.79
N SER A 99 -9.76 -7.84 -2.02
CA SER A 99 -9.81 -6.55 -2.70
C SER A 99 -9.85 -6.66 -4.22
N LEU A 100 -9.40 -7.78 -4.77
CA LEU A 100 -9.24 -7.98 -6.22
C LEU A 100 -10.56 -7.75 -6.99
N PRO A 101 -10.50 -7.06 -8.14
CA PRO A 101 -11.68 -6.82 -8.96
C PRO A 101 -12.15 -8.10 -9.64
N ASP A 102 -13.36 -8.04 -10.21
CA ASP A 102 -14.02 -9.19 -10.82
C ASP A 102 -13.26 -9.79 -12.00
N SER A 103 -12.45 -8.99 -12.70
CA SER A 103 -11.58 -9.47 -13.78
C SER A 103 -10.54 -10.49 -13.33
N PHE A 104 -10.30 -10.63 -12.01
CA PHE A 104 -9.40 -11.62 -11.45
C PHE A 104 -10.16 -12.81 -10.82
N LYS A 105 -11.50 -12.91 -10.97
CA LYS A 105 -12.33 -13.96 -10.37
C LYS A 105 -11.84 -15.37 -10.67
N ASP A 106 -11.49 -15.64 -11.93
CA ASP A 106 -11.03 -16.97 -12.38
C ASP A 106 -9.67 -17.36 -11.80
N VAL A 107 -8.93 -16.37 -11.30
CA VAL A 107 -7.58 -16.51 -10.76
C VAL A 107 -7.57 -16.52 -9.23
N LYS A 108 -8.67 -16.11 -8.58
CA LYS A 108 -8.79 -16.11 -7.12
C LYS A 108 -8.69 -17.52 -6.53
N ALA A 109 -9.36 -18.51 -7.12
CA ALA A 109 -9.42 -19.86 -6.56
C ALA A 109 -8.05 -20.60 -6.63
N PRO A 110 -7.32 -20.58 -7.77
CA PRO A 110 -5.99 -21.19 -7.84
C PRO A 110 -4.99 -20.57 -6.85
N ILE A 111 -5.02 -19.25 -6.65
CA ILE A 111 -4.12 -18.56 -5.72
C ILE A 111 -4.44 -18.92 -4.27
N LYS A 112 -5.73 -19.04 -3.91
CA LYS A 112 -6.17 -19.34 -2.53
C LYS A 112 -5.74 -20.74 -2.04
N TYR A 113 -5.72 -21.73 -2.92
CA TYR A 113 -5.43 -23.13 -2.56
C TYR A 113 -4.02 -23.60 -2.93
N SER A 114 -3.20 -22.69 -3.45
CA SER A 114 -1.79 -22.96 -3.70
C SER A 114 -1.03 -23.11 -2.37
N ARG A 115 -0.33 -24.23 -2.21
CA ARG A 115 0.53 -24.50 -1.04
C ARG A 115 1.81 -23.66 -0.99
N THR A 116 2.07 -22.82 -2.00
CA THR A 116 3.36 -22.14 -2.18
C THR A 116 3.41 -20.71 -1.63
N TYR A 117 2.28 -20.11 -1.25
CA TYR A 117 2.24 -18.69 -0.87
C TYR A 117 2.11 -18.52 0.65
N LEU A 118 3.24 -18.55 1.36
CA LEU A 118 3.32 -18.20 2.79
C LEU A 118 3.69 -16.73 3.02
N LEU A 119 4.24 -16.06 2.00
CA LEU A 119 4.73 -14.69 2.09
C LEU A 119 3.98 -13.76 1.13
N LEU A 120 3.72 -12.53 1.58
CA LEU A 120 3.03 -11.49 0.80
C LEU A 120 3.74 -11.20 -0.54
N LYS A 121 5.07 -11.26 -0.54
CA LYS A 121 5.89 -11.02 -1.74
C LYS A 121 5.61 -12.04 -2.86
N ASP A 122 5.37 -13.30 -2.50
CA ASP A 122 5.16 -14.38 -3.46
C ASP A 122 3.75 -14.27 -4.04
N TYR A 123 2.78 -13.90 -3.20
CA TYR A 123 1.43 -13.55 -3.61
C TYR A 123 1.41 -12.37 -4.60
N ILE A 124 2.10 -11.27 -4.30
CA ILE A 124 2.20 -10.10 -5.18
C ILE A 124 2.85 -10.47 -6.51
N SER A 125 3.87 -11.33 -6.49
CA SER A 125 4.57 -11.79 -7.70
C SER A 125 3.63 -12.60 -8.60
N ALA A 126 2.90 -13.55 -8.03
CA ALA A 126 1.89 -14.33 -8.76
C ALA A 126 0.80 -13.42 -9.36
N LEU A 127 0.34 -12.43 -8.59
CA LEU A 127 -0.67 -11.48 -9.05
C LEU A 127 -0.18 -10.63 -10.23
N LYS A 128 1.09 -10.19 -10.20
CA LYS A 128 1.71 -9.45 -11.31
C LYS A 128 1.85 -10.31 -12.57
N SER A 129 2.28 -11.56 -12.45
CA SER A 129 2.34 -12.48 -13.59
C SER A 129 0.97 -12.65 -14.24
N LYS A 130 -0.10 -12.75 -13.43
CA LYS A 130 -1.46 -12.88 -13.93
C LYS A 130 -2.03 -11.62 -14.57
N ASP A 131 -1.70 -10.44 -14.03
CA ASP A 131 -2.06 -9.17 -14.67
C ASP A 131 -1.40 -9.02 -16.06
N LEU A 132 -0.19 -9.55 -16.25
CA LEU A 132 0.48 -9.59 -17.56
C LEU A 132 -0.23 -10.54 -18.54
N GLU A 133 -0.57 -11.76 -18.11
CA GLU A 133 -1.33 -12.72 -18.93
C GLU A 133 -2.65 -12.12 -19.40
N LEU A 134 -3.45 -11.53 -18.50
CA LEU A 134 -4.74 -10.90 -18.82
C LEU A 134 -4.60 -9.72 -19.81
N LYS A 135 -3.48 -8.99 -19.75
CA LYS A 135 -3.19 -7.90 -20.70
C LYS A 135 -2.82 -8.44 -22.09
N MET A 136 -2.14 -9.59 -22.16
CA MET A 136 -1.79 -10.23 -23.43
C MET A 136 -3.03 -10.80 -24.13
N GLU A 137 -3.93 -11.46 -23.40
CA GLU A 137 -5.18 -12.01 -23.94
C GLU A 137 -6.08 -10.92 -24.57
N LYS A 138 -6.18 -9.75 -23.92
CA LYS A 138 -6.94 -8.61 -24.45
C LYS A 138 -6.34 -8.05 -25.74
N LYS A 139 -5.01 -8.12 -25.90
CA LYS A 139 -4.34 -7.62 -27.10
C LYS A 139 -4.55 -8.57 -28.28
N ASP A 140 -4.46 -9.87 -28.04
CA ASP A 140 -4.62 -10.91 -29.06
C ASP A 140 -6.07 -11.00 -29.60
N SER A 141 -7.08 -10.74 -28.74
CA SER A 141 -8.48 -10.60 -29.19
C SER A 141 -8.73 -9.35 -30.06
N GLY A 142 -7.92 -8.30 -29.92
CA GLY A 142 -8.06 -7.06 -30.69
C GLY A 142 -7.41 -7.10 -32.08
N GLU A 143 -6.32 -7.85 -32.23
CA GLU A 143 -5.59 -7.96 -33.50
C GLU A 143 -6.28 -8.92 -34.49
N ASN A 144 -7.04 -9.92 -34.01
CA ASN A 144 -7.75 -10.88 -34.85
C ASN A 144 -9.05 -10.35 -35.51
N LEU A 145 -9.48 -9.11 -35.22
CA LEU A 145 -10.69 -8.50 -35.80
C LEU A 145 -10.43 -7.67 -37.07
N PHE A 146 -9.17 -7.52 -37.52
CA PHE A 146 -8.83 -6.70 -38.70
C PHE A 146 -8.54 -7.47 -39.99
N VAL A 147 -8.68 -8.80 -40.03
CA VAL A 147 -8.40 -9.59 -41.25
C VAL A 147 -9.63 -10.32 -41.75
N ARG A 148 -10.61 -9.57 -42.28
CA ARG A 148 -11.44 -10.05 -43.40
C ARG A 148 -12.16 -8.91 -44.11
N GLY A 149 -11.57 -8.40 -45.19
CA GLY A 149 -12.26 -7.44 -46.04
C GLY A 149 -11.44 -6.86 -47.18
N ARG A 150 -11.07 -7.68 -48.17
CA ARG A 150 -11.32 -7.51 -49.61
C ARG A 150 -10.43 -8.45 -50.41
#